data_AF-A0A7C3A8U3-F1
#
_entry.id   AF-A0A7C3A8U3-F1
#
_cell.length_a   1.000
_cell.length_b   1.000
_cell.length_c   1.000
_cell.angle_alpha   90.00
_cell.angle_beta   90.00
_cell.angle_gamma   90.00
#
_symmetry.space_group_name_H-M   'P 1'
#
loop_
_entity.id
_entity.type
_entity.pdbx_description
1 polymer ?
#
loop_
_entity_poly.entity_id
_entity_poly.type
_entity_poly.pdbx_seq_one_letter_code
_entity_poly.pdbx_strand_id
1 'polypeptide(L)'
;MRAFAIINPIAGGGRALKTWPRVRARLLGAGWQVEEATAQHRGHEVELAADNWAVYSRDGSLAAHFEHTVAVTREGPLVLTPWDDQAPQWLAFTRRDAEAIQPARVSAQAQRE
;
A
#
# COMPACT_ATOMS: atom_id res chain seq x y z
N MET A 1 5.81 23.41 4.93
CA MET A 1 6.27 22.07 4.46
C MET A 1 5.20 21.46 3.59
N ARG A 2 5.56 20.65 2.59
CA ARG A 2 4.61 19.93 1.72
C ARG A 2 4.63 18.44 2.09
N ALA A 3 3.45 17.81 2.10
CA ALA A 3 3.30 16.38 2.30
C ALA A 3 2.27 15.81 1.31
N PHE A 4 2.48 14.58 0.86
CA PHE A 4 1.50 13.79 0.12
C PHE A 4 1.12 12.57 0.95
N ALA A 5 -0.18 12.35 1.16
CA ALA A 5 -0.68 11.25 1.97
C ALA A 5 -1.44 10.23 1.11
N ILE A 6 -1.08 8.95 1.23
CA ILE A 6 -1.86 7.84 0.67
C ILE A 6 -2.70 7.23 1.77
N ILE A 7 -4.02 7.27 1.60
CA ILE A 7 -4.99 6.76 2.57
C ILE A 7 -5.44 5.38 2.08
N ASN A 8 -5.07 4.33 2.80
CA ASN A 8 -5.58 2.98 2.55
C ASN A 8 -6.86 2.77 3.38
N PRO A 9 -8.06 2.77 2.76
CA PRO A 9 -9.31 2.67 3.50
C PRO A 9 -9.60 1.26 4.05
N ILE A 10 -8.89 0.22 3.59
CA ILE A 10 -9.12 -1.16 4.02
C ILE A 10 -8.23 -1.50 5.23
N ALA A 11 -7.01 -0.99 5.27
CA ALA A 11 -6.04 -1.29 6.31
C ALA A 11 -6.59 -0.98 7.72
N GLY A 12 -6.41 -1.95 8.64
CA GLY A 12 -6.84 -1.82 10.03
C GLY A 12 -8.36 -1.70 10.21
N GLY A 13 -9.16 -2.25 9.29
CA GLY A 13 -10.63 -2.27 9.37
C GLY A 13 -11.27 -0.89 9.18
N GLY A 14 -10.73 -0.08 8.27
CA GLY A 14 -11.24 1.28 8.02
C GLY A 14 -10.78 2.33 9.04
N ARG A 15 -9.84 1.98 9.93
CA ARG A 15 -9.29 2.92 10.93
C ARG A 15 -8.63 4.13 10.27
N ALA A 16 -7.98 3.95 9.13
CA ALA A 16 -7.37 5.04 8.39
C ALA A 16 -8.39 6.14 8.04
N LEU A 17 -9.59 5.77 7.58
CA LEU A 17 -10.66 6.72 7.25
C LEU A 17 -11.17 7.50 8.48
N LYS A 18 -11.15 6.88 9.66
CA LYS A 18 -11.57 7.52 10.91
C LYS A 18 -10.49 8.45 11.48
N THR A 19 -9.23 8.03 11.39
CA THR A 19 -8.09 8.74 12.00
C THR A 19 -7.56 9.86 11.11
N TRP A 20 -7.57 9.68 9.79
CA TRP A 20 -6.98 10.63 8.84
C TRP A 20 -7.52 12.06 8.97
N PRO A 21 -8.85 12.31 9.10
CA PRO A 21 -9.35 13.68 9.23
C PRO A 21 -8.74 14.45 10.41
N ARG A 22 -8.46 13.76 11.53
CA ARG A 22 -7.85 14.36 12.73
C ARG A 22 -6.37 14.68 12.52
N VAL A 23 -5.65 13.76 11.88
CA VAL A 23 -4.22 13.95 11.55
C VAL A 23 -4.06 15.11 10.56
N ARG A 24 -4.87 15.11 9.50
CA ARG A 24 -4.89 16.16 8.48
C ARG A 24 -5.14 17.54 9.09
N ALA A 25 -6.13 17.67 9.95
CA ALA A 25 -6.43 18.94 10.63
C ALA A 25 -5.23 19.45 11.44
N ARG A 26 -4.51 18.55 12.14
CA ARG A 26 -3.30 18.90 12.90
C ARG A 26 -2.15 19.34 12.00
N LEU A 27 -1.95 18.70 10.85
CA LEU A 27 -0.93 19.08 9.87
C LEU A 27 -1.22 20.47 9.28
N LEU A 28 -2.47 20.70 8.85
CA LEU A 28 -2.90 22.00 8.32
C LEU A 28 -2.75 23.12 9.36
N GLY A 29 -3.17 22.86 10.60
CA GLY A 29 -3.00 23.80 11.72
C GLY A 29 -1.54 24.13 12.04
N ALA A 30 -0.61 23.23 11.69
CA ALA A 30 0.84 23.46 11.80
C ALA A 30 1.45 24.13 10.55
N GLY A 31 0.63 24.59 9.60
CA GLY A 31 1.10 25.28 8.38
C GLY A 31 1.64 24.36 7.28
N TRP A 32 1.30 23.06 7.32
CA TRP A 32 1.67 22.14 6.25
C TRP A 32 0.69 22.26 5.08
N GLN A 33 1.21 22.17 3.86
CA GLN A 33 0.43 21.95 2.66
C GLN A 33 0.33 20.44 2.45
N VAL A 34 -0.90 19.90 2.46
CA VAL A 34 -1.14 18.45 2.38
C VAL A 34 -1.95 18.15 1.13
N GLU A 35 -1.37 17.34 0.25
CA GLU A 35 -2.05 16.67 -0.86
C GLU A 35 -2.37 15.23 -0.42
N GLU A 36 -3.44 14.63 -0.93
CA GLU A 36 -3.87 13.29 -0.52
C GLU A 36 -4.50 12.50 -1.66
N ALA A 37 -4.37 11.18 -1.60
CA ALA A 37 -5.04 10.24 -2.48
C ALA A 37 -5.49 8.99 -1.71
N THR A 38 -6.55 8.34 -2.17
CA THR A 38 -6.95 7.04 -1.66
C THR A 38 -6.28 5.94 -2.46
N ALA A 39 -5.84 4.86 -1.78
CA ALA A 39 -5.32 3.67 -2.45
C ALA A 39 -6.39 2.97 -3.32
N GLN A 40 -7.67 3.29 -3.10
CA GLN A 40 -8.76 2.98 -4.02
C GLN A 40 -8.94 4.12 -5.01
N HIS A 41 -8.29 4.04 -6.17
CA HIS A 41 -8.58 4.89 -7.32
C HIS A 41 -9.39 4.08 -8.35
N ARG A 42 -10.11 4.73 -9.27
CA ARG A 42 -10.86 4.02 -10.33
C ARG A 42 -9.87 3.18 -11.15
N GLY A 43 -10.17 1.89 -11.35
CA GLY A 43 -9.25 0.92 -11.97
C GLY A 43 -8.26 0.25 -11.01
N HIS A 44 -8.31 0.58 -9.71
CA HIS A 44 -7.54 -0.08 -8.64
C HIS A 44 -8.47 -0.71 -7.60
N GLU A 45 -9.66 -1.14 -8.03
CA GLU A 45 -10.56 -1.88 -7.17
C GLU A 45 -9.89 -3.15 -6.66
N VAL A 46 -10.18 -3.51 -5.41
CA VAL A 46 -9.65 -4.72 -4.79
C VAL A 46 -10.78 -5.55 -4.19
N GLU A 47 -10.55 -6.86 -4.11
CA GLU A 47 -11.43 -7.82 -3.47
C GLU A 47 -10.74 -8.45 -2.27
N LEU A 48 -11.45 -8.53 -1.14
CA LEU A 48 -11.00 -9.25 0.05
C LEU A 48 -11.42 -10.72 -0.10
N ALA A 49 -10.49 -11.65 0.07
CA ALA A 49 -10.81 -13.07 0.04
C ALA A 49 -11.65 -13.51 1.23
N ALA A 50 -12.25 -14.69 1.09
CA ALA A 50 -13.07 -15.32 2.13
C ALA A 50 -12.31 -15.58 3.44
N ASP A 51 -10.98 -15.63 3.40
CA ASP A 51 -10.13 -15.73 4.59
C ASP A 51 -10.09 -14.42 5.41
N ASN A 52 -10.64 -13.33 4.88
CA ASN A 52 -10.61 -11.98 5.44
C ASN A 52 -9.20 -11.39 5.62
N TRP A 53 -8.20 -11.92 4.91
CA TRP A 53 -6.81 -11.49 4.99
C TRP A 53 -6.23 -11.14 3.62
N ALA A 54 -6.40 -12.01 2.63
CA ALA A 54 -5.80 -11.78 1.32
C ALA A 54 -6.58 -10.72 0.53
N VAL A 55 -5.85 -9.80 -0.11
CA VAL A 55 -6.41 -8.72 -0.92
C VAL A 55 -5.89 -8.87 -2.35
N TYR A 56 -6.81 -8.93 -3.31
CA TYR A 56 -6.52 -9.11 -4.73
C TYR A 56 -6.95 -7.88 -5.52
N SER A 57 -6.25 -7.56 -6.62
CA SER A 57 -6.78 -6.65 -7.63
C SER A 57 -8.05 -7.26 -8.23
N ARG A 58 -9.11 -6.46 -8.34
CA ARG A 58 -10.40 -6.93 -8.84
C ARG A 58 -10.34 -7.35 -10.31
N ASP A 59 -9.46 -6.74 -11.08
CA ASP A 59 -9.25 -7.04 -12.50
C ASP A 59 -8.21 -8.15 -12.74
N GLY A 60 -7.60 -8.69 -11.68
CA GLY A 60 -6.57 -9.73 -11.76
C GLY A 60 -5.21 -9.24 -12.27
N SER A 61 -5.01 -7.92 -12.39
CA SER A 61 -3.71 -7.34 -12.74
C SER A 61 -2.65 -7.58 -11.67
N LEU A 62 -1.37 -7.60 -12.07
CA LEU A 62 -0.27 -7.74 -11.11
C LEU A 62 -0.16 -6.51 -10.21
N ALA A 63 0.05 -6.75 -8.91
CA ALA A 63 0.28 -5.71 -7.92
C ALA A 63 1.65 -5.89 -7.24
N ALA A 64 2.25 -4.79 -6.83
CA ALA A 64 3.49 -4.76 -6.04
C ALA A 64 3.33 -3.77 -4.88
N HIS A 65 4.01 -4.04 -3.76
CA HIS A 65 4.00 -3.20 -2.57
C HIS A 65 5.42 -3.11 -1.99
N PHE A 66 5.81 -1.92 -1.55
CA PHE A 66 7.06 -1.67 -0.82
C PHE A 66 6.75 -0.77 0.38
N GLU A 67 7.43 -1.02 1.50
CA GLU A 67 7.25 -0.26 2.74
C GLU A 67 8.61 0.15 3.30
N HIS A 68 8.72 1.42 3.73
CA HIS A 68 9.85 1.91 4.52
C HIS A 68 9.36 2.65 5.76
N THR A 69 10.05 2.43 6.88
CA THR A 69 9.87 3.26 8.07
C THR A 69 10.79 4.48 7.98
N VAL A 70 10.26 5.69 8.20
CA VAL A 70 11.01 6.95 8.14
C VAL A 70 10.89 7.68 9.47
N ALA A 71 12.03 8.08 10.05
CA ALA A 71 12.09 9.02 11.16
C ALA A 71 12.18 10.45 10.62
N VAL A 72 11.32 11.34 11.12
CA VAL A 72 11.41 12.78 10.82
C VAL A 72 12.34 13.43 11.84
N THR A 73 13.52 13.88 11.41
CA THR A 73 14.52 14.55 12.28
C THR A 73 14.67 16.03 11.94
N ARG A 74 15.52 16.75 12.68
CA ARG A 74 15.81 18.18 12.39
C ARG A 74 16.63 18.35 11.11
N GLU A 75 17.43 17.35 10.78
CA GLU A 75 18.35 17.30 9.65
C GLU A 75 17.65 16.81 8.37
N GLY A 76 16.48 16.16 8.51
CA GLY A 76 15.67 15.69 7.39
C GLY A 76 14.98 14.35 7.69
N PRO A 77 14.33 13.74 6.68
CA PRO A 77 13.82 12.38 6.80
C PRO A 77 14.97 11.37 6.78
N LEU A 78 14.99 10.47 7.77
CA LEU A 78 15.91 9.34 7.84
C LEU A 78 15.15 8.03 7.57
N VAL A 79 15.54 7.31 6.52
CA VAL A 79 14.98 5.98 6.23
C VAL A 79 15.58 4.96 7.20
N LEU A 80 14.76 4.38 8.07
CA LEU A 80 15.16 3.42 9.10
C LEU A 80 15.26 1.98 8.59
N THR A 81 14.61 1.69 7.46
CA THR A 81 14.60 0.36 6.83
C THR A 81 15.11 0.43 5.40
N PRO A 82 16.32 0.94 5.13
CA PRO A 82 16.83 1.09 3.77
C PRO A 82 16.98 -0.29 3.09
N TRP A 83 16.96 -0.31 1.77
CA TRP A 83 17.38 -1.50 1.03
C TRP A 83 18.89 -1.68 1.26
N ASP A 84 19.30 -2.89 1.61
CA ASP A 84 20.70 -3.26 1.73
C ASP A 84 21.25 -3.59 0.33
N ASP A 85 22.33 -2.94 -0.10
CA ASP A 85 23.03 -3.25 -1.35
C ASP A 85 23.63 -4.69 -1.37
N GLN A 86 23.64 -5.39 -0.22
CA GLN A 86 24.01 -6.79 -0.03
C GLN A 86 22.79 -7.75 0.01
N ALA A 87 21.59 -7.29 -0.37
CA ALA A 87 20.39 -8.13 -0.42
C ALA A 87 20.69 -9.46 -1.15
N PRO A 88 20.37 -10.62 -0.54
CA PRO A 88 20.76 -11.91 -1.07
C PRO A 88 20.15 -12.13 -2.46
N GLN A 89 20.88 -12.81 -3.34
CA GLN A 89 20.66 -12.94 -4.78
C GLN A 89 19.26 -13.43 -5.19
N TRP A 90 18.51 -14.06 -4.27
CA TRP A 90 17.13 -14.49 -4.47
C TRP A 90 16.10 -13.33 -4.42
N LEU A 91 16.52 -12.13 -4.01
CA LEU A 91 15.77 -10.87 -4.16
C LEU A 91 15.98 -10.21 -5.53
N ALA A 92 16.84 -10.76 -6.41
CA ALA A 92 16.88 -10.35 -7.80
C ALA A 92 15.64 -10.92 -8.51
N PHE A 93 14.48 -10.31 -8.27
CA PHE A 93 13.25 -10.64 -8.98
C PHE A 93 13.46 -10.30 -10.47
N THR A 94 13.70 -11.33 -11.28
CA THR A 94 13.95 -11.16 -12.71
C THR A 94 12.63 -11.20 -13.47
N ARG A 95 12.65 -10.72 -14.72
CA ARG A 95 11.52 -10.87 -15.65
C ARG A 95 11.06 -12.33 -15.79
N ARG A 96 11.99 -13.29 -15.66
CA ARG A 96 11.72 -14.73 -15.74
C ARG A 96 10.98 -15.25 -14.51
N ASP A 97 11.20 -14.66 -13.34
CA ASP A 97 10.47 -15.01 -12.10
C ASP A 97 9.04 -14.48 -12.14
N ALA A 98 8.82 -13.30 -12.73
CA ALA A 98 7.49 -12.75 -13.00
C ALA A 98 6.67 -13.62 -13.96
N GLU A 99 7.31 -14.19 -14.99
CA GLU A 99 6.67 -15.09 -15.96
C GLU A 99 6.26 -16.45 -15.37
N ALA A 100 6.88 -16.87 -14.26
CA ALA A 100 6.56 -18.11 -13.55
C ALA A 100 5.37 -17.99 -12.60
N ILE A 101 4.97 -16.76 -12.22
CA ILE A 101 3.77 -16.51 -11.43
C ILE A 101 2.55 -16.70 -12.34
N GLN A 102 1.92 -17.87 -12.26
CA GLN A 102 0.60 -18.05 -12.85
C GLN A 102 -0.39 -17.17 -12.08
N PRO A 103 -1.18 -16.30 -12.74
CA PRO A 103 -2.20 -15.54 -12.04
C PRO A 103 -3.11 -16.56 -11.35
N ALA A 104 -3.27 -16.40 -10.03
CA ALA A 104 -4.23 -17.20 -9.29
C ALA A 104 -5.58 -17.03 -9.99
N ARG A 105 -6.09 -18.10 -10.63
CA ARG A 105 -7.46 -18.09 -11.13
C ARG A 105 -8.34 -17.93 -9.91
N VAL A 106 -8.93 -16.76 -9.72
CA VAL A 106 -10.07 -16.60 -8.82
C VAL A 106 -11.13 -17.56 -9.37
N SER A 107 -11.29 -18.71 -8.74
CA SER A 107 -12.30 -19.67 -9.16
C SER A 107 -13.66 -19.03 -8.92
N ALA A 108 -14.52 -19.05 -9.94
CA ALA A 108 -15.89 -18.53 -9.87
C ALA A 108 -16.79 -19.26 -8.85
N GLN A 109 -16.23 -20.17 -8.03
CA GLN A 109 -16.93 -20.95 -7.02
C GLN A 109 -17.20 -20.20 -5.72
N ALA A 110 -16.60 -19.02 -5.49
CA ALA A 110 -16.89 -18.20 -4.31
C ALA A 110 -18.14 -17.31 -4.43
N GLN A 111 -18.90 -17.38 -5.55
CA GLN A 111 -20.10 -16.54 -5.78
C GLN A 111 -21.44 -17.25 -5.52
N ARG A 112 -21.45 -18.41 -4.87
CA ARG A 112 -22.68 -19.07 -4.42
C ARG A 112 -22.46 -19.62 -3.02
N GLU A 113 -22.83 -18.84 -2.01
CA GLU A 113 -23.39 -19.28 -0.72
C GLU A 113 -23.79 -18.04 0.10
#